data_AF-A0A7S3RT91-F1
#
_entry.id   AF-A0A7S3RT91-F1
#
_cell.length_a   1.000
_cell.length_b   1.000
_cell.length_c   1.000
_cell.angle_alpha   90.00
_cell.angle_beta   90.00
_cell.angle_gamma   90.00
#
_symmetry.space_group_name_H-M   'P 1'
#
loop_
_entity.id
_entity.type
_entity.pdbx_description
1 polymer ?
#
loop_
_entity_poly.entity_id
_entity_poly.type
_entity_poly.pdbx_seq_one_letter_code
_entity_poly.pdbx_strand_id
1 'polypeptide(L)'
;GSRGVPPLARSSPPRPPGPARPALWLSLLSARSQMQALSVLLAASVAFTLSPVHQLARITPAHLSRHDQPLALATKAKKKSSVKQPMASKSGGGFGKKPDGAAVAAPSAAELLKKSMDLYDQIQRDQRLLVSSGEDGSSDSGSDLGFSVSEYVVTVRLTDCVSEAADAFADWVPICVLNLKCSTSADTRELMPQAIGASVKEILEAGCASVSMLRKAPRTKVQYAYEPIDSYNTHVFEGLFSRSDRKAQALAELGIESGASPADVKKAHRKLMMTLHPDRFVGDEEGAAAANDRMIRVQQAYEELGGGQGSATSGYAAIGGKGRVDFSGALTREQLGALGQPRVAQQMAIDRQGWRCGIYPLEPSVCQEFTLRNVMAAK
;
A
#
# COMPACT_ATOMS: atom_id res chain seq x y z
N GLY A 1 -82.10 19.06 -29.13
CA GLY A 1 -81.80 20.35 -29.78
C GLY A 1 -82.34 21.46 -28.92
N SER A 2 -81.47 22.33 -28.41
CA SER A 2 -81.84 23.67 -27.93
C SER A 2 -80.59 24.55 -27.97
N ARG A 3 -80.79 25.74 -28.52
CA ARG A 3 -79.78 26.78 -28.80
C ARG A 3 -79.27 27.42 -27.50
N GLY A 4 -78.11 28.04 -27.63
CA GLY A 4 -77.33 28.60 -26.54
C GLY A 4 -77.84 29.92 -25.94
N VAL A 5 -77.15 30.31 -24.86
CA VAL A 5 -77.21 31.61 -24.20
C VAL A 5 -75.76 32.01 -23.82
N PRO A 6 -75.36 33.31 -23.92
CA PRO A 6 -73.97 33.79 -23.88
C PRO A 6 -73.44 34.06 -22.45
N PRO A 7 -72.15 34.41 -22.29
CA PRO A 7 -71.44 34.40 -21.01
C PRO A 7 -71.66 35.69 -20.20
N LEU A 8 -71.82 35.54 -18.88
CA LEU A 8 -71.82 36.64 -17.92
C LEU A 8 -70.47 36.69 -17.19
N ALA A 9 -69.82 37.84 -17.31
CA ALA A 9 -68.61 38.23 -16.61
C ALA A 9 -68.81 38.15 -15.09
N ARG A 10 -67.89 37.47 -14.39
CA ARG A 10 -67.81 37.49 -12.93
C ARG A 10 -66.66 38.40 -12.50
N SER A 11 -67.04 39.44 -11.78
CA SER A 11 -66.20 40.37 -11.06
C SER A 11 -65.44 39.67 -9.93
N SER A 12 -64.15 40.01 -9.79
CA SER A 12 -63.27 39.54 -8.73
C SER A 12 -63.69 40.10 -7.37
N PRO A 13 -63.74 39.29 -6.29
CA PRO A 13 -63.95 39.78 -4.94
C PRO A 13 -62.70 40.47 -4.36
N PRO A 14 -62.87 41.43 -3.43
CA PRO A 14 -61.79 42.23 -2.86
C PRO A 14 -60.84 41.40 -1.99
N ARG A 15 -59.53 41.74 -2.05
CA ARG A 15 -58.48 41.16 -1.20
C ARG A 15 -58.70 41.51 0.28
N PRO A 16 -58.59 40.54 1.20
CA PRO A 16 -58.58 40.82 2.64
C PRO A 16 -57.27 41.51 3.08
N PRO A 17 -57.32 42.31 4.17
CA PRO A 17 -56.18 43.05 4.70
C PRO A 17 -55.11 42.10 5.25
N GLY A 18 -53.85 42.39 4.94
CA GLY A 18 -52.70 41.59 5.35
C GLY A 18 -52.46 41.64 6.87
N PRO A 19 -52.01 40.54 7.49
CA PRO A 19 -51.67 40.52 8.90
C PRO A 19 -50.42 41.35 9.20
N ALA A 20 -50.50 42.14 10.27
CA ALA A 20 -49.41 42.91 10.84
C ALA A 20 -48.19 42.01 11.14
N ARG A 21 -47.00 42.49 10.75
CA ARG A 21 -45.71 41.83 11.00
C ARG A 21 -45.43 41.78 12.51
N PRO A 22 -45.20 40.61 13.13
CA PRO A 22 -44.67 40.55 14.48
C PRO A 22 -43.15 40.77 14.44
N ALA A 23 -42.67 41.56 15.41
CA ALA A 23 -41.28 41.85 15.70
C ALA A 23 -40.50 40.62 16.22
N LEU A 24 -40.35 39.59 15.38
CA LEU A 24 -39.60 38.36 15.67
C LEU A 24 -38.31 38.23 14.85
N TRP A 25 -37.98 39.21 14.00
CA TRP A 25 -36.79 39.17 13.16
C TRP A 25 -35.51 39.69 13.85
N LEU A 26 -35.63 40.45 14.94
CA LEU A 26 -34.46 40.96 15.68
C LEU A 26 -33.88 39.96 16.70
N SER A 27 -34.67 38.99 17.16
CA SER A 27 -34.21 37.92 18.05
C SER A 27 -33.54 36.75 17.31
N LEU A 28 -33.90 36.50 16.04
CA LEU A 28 -33.29 35.45 15.21
C LEU A 28 -31.91 35.85 14.63
N LEU A 29 -31.64 37.14 14.41
CA LEU A 29 -30.30 37.60 14.01
C LEU A 29 -29.29 37.55 15.17
N SER A 30 -29.74 37.73 16.41
CA SER A 30 -28.88 37.60 17.61
C SER A 30 -28.44 36.15 17.87
N ALA A 31 -29.37 35.19 17.69
CA ALA A 31 -29.06 33.77 17.85
C ALA A 31 -28.10 33.24 16.77
N ARG A 32 -28.18 33.74 15.53
CA ARG A 32 -27.22 33.38 14.46
C ARG A 32 -25.82 33.95 14.70
N SER A 33 -25.71 35.15 15.27
CA SER A 33 -24.42 35.75 15.59
C SER A 33 -23.76 35.05 16.79
N GLN A 34 -24.54 34.61 17.79
CA GLN A 34 -24.03 33.82 18.92
C GLN A 34 -23.63 32.38 18.52
N MET A 35 -24.37 31.74 17.60
CA MET A 35 -24.00 30.41 17.07
C MET A 35 -22.74 30.46 16.19
N GLN A 36 -22.52 31.53 15.43
CA GLN A 36 -21.27 31.70 14.67
C GLN A 36 -20.07 32.00 15.58
N ALA A 37 -20.25 32.78 16.66
CA ALA A 37 -19.19 33.01 17.64
C ALA A 37 -18.81 31.74 18.41
N LEU A 38 -19.78 30.88 18.76
CA LEU A 38 -19.53 29.59 19.39
C LEU A 38 -18.87 28.57 18.44
N SER A 39 -19.22 28.56 17.14
CA SER A 39 -18.52 27.73 16.15
C SER A 39 -17.05 28.15 15.94
N VAL A 40 -16.74 29.45 16.00
CA VAL A 40 -15.36 29.94 15.87
C VAL A 40 -14.54 29.66 17.14
N LEU A 41 -15.15 29.72 18.33
CA LEU A 41 -14.50 29.37 19.60
C LEU A 41 -14.30 27.85 19.79
N LEU A 42 -15.22 27.01 19.28
CA LEU A 42 -15.04 25.56 19.27
C LEU A 42 -13.96 25.15 18.26
N ALA A 43 -13.90 25.79 17.09
CA ALA A 43 -12.83 25.58 16.11
C ALA A 43 -11.46 26.06 16.63
N ALA A 44 -11.41 27.15 17.40
CA ALA A 44 -10.18 27.66 18.01
C ALA A 44 -9.68 26.81 19.19
N SER A 45 -10.58 26.17 19.96
CA SER A 45 -10.19 25.27 21.06
C SER A 45 -9.68 23.91 20.58
N VAL A 46 -10.18 23.41 19.46
CA VAL A 46 -9.60 22.22 18.79
C VAL A 46 -8.24 22.56 18.15
N ALA A 47 -8.01 23.81 17.76
CA ALA A 47 -6.75 24.25 17.16
C ALA A 47 -5.61 24.51 18.16
N PHE A 48 -5.87 24.62 19.48
CA PHE A 48 -4.84 24.96 20.47
C PHE A 48 -4.42 23.81 21.41
N THR A 49 -5.01 22.61 21.25
CA THR A 49 -4.55 21.39 21.95
C THR A 49 -3.89 20.37 21.02
N LEU A 50 -3.65 20.72 19.75
CA LEU A 50 -2.89 19.91 18.80
C LEU A 50 -1.68 20.69 18.29
N SER A 51 -0.62 20.70 19.10
CA SER A 51 0.75 20.89 18.60
C SER A 51 1.23 19.61 17.88
N PRO A 52 2.24 19.69 17.00
CA PRO A 52 2.19 19.09 15.67
C PRO A 52 2.75 17.67 15.65
N VAL A 53 1.91 16.67 15.35
CA VAL A 53 2.38 15.30 15.02
C VAL A 53 1.76 14.74 13.73
N HIS A 54 0.77 15.40 13.12
CA HIS A 54 0.18 14.89 11.87
C HIS A 54 0.20 15.91 10.73
N GLN A 55 1.41 16.21 10.26
CA GLN A 55 1.67 16.47 8.85
C GLN A 55 2.75 15.49 8.38
N LEU A 56 2.44 14.20 8.45
CA LEU A 56 3.12 13.23 7.60
C LEU A 56 2.59 13.47 6.19
N ALA A 57 3.41 14.15 5.40
CA ALA A 57 3.31 14.13 3.96
C ALA A 57 3.00 12.69 3.54
N ARG A 58 1.93 12.49 2.76
CA ARG A 58 1.86 11.31 1.90
C ARG A 58 3.14 11.32 1.10
N ILE A 59 4.09 10.47 1.46
CA ILE A 59 5.29 10.21 0.67
C ILE A 59 4.78 9.48 -0.57
N THR A 60 4.24 10.23 -1.52
CA THR A 60 4.17 9.76 -2.90
C THR A 60 5.62 9.60 -3.36
N PRO A 61 6.03 8.47 -3.94
CA PRO A 61 7.38 8.28 -4.48
C PRO A 61 7.64 9.11 -5.76
N ALA A 62 6.94 10.23 -5.95
CA ALA A 62 7.01 11.06 -7.14
C ALA A 62 8.23 12.02 -7.20
N HIS A 63 9.10 12.04 -6.18
CA HIS A 63 10.21 13.01 -6.12
C HIS A 63 11.60 12.40 -5.80
N LEU A 64 11.87 11.19 -6.31
CA LEU A 64 13.23 10.63 -6.37
C LEU A 64 13.59 10.18 -7.79
N SER A 65 13.52 11.12 -8.75
CA SER A 65 14.14 10.94 -10.06
C SER A 65 14.83 12.22 -10.52
N ARG A 66 15.99 12.48 -9.93
CA ARG A 66 17.09 13.18 -10.61
C ARG A 66 18.39 12.71 -9.98
N HIS A 67 18.91 11.59 -10.50
CA HIS A 67 20.32 11.28 -10.36
C HIS A 67 20.92 11.22 -11.76
N ASP A 68 21.85 12.14 -11.98
CA ASP A 68 22.70 12.25 -13.15
C ASP A 68 23.41 10.92 -13.43
N GLN A 69 23.43 10.54 -14.71
CA GLN A 69 24.32 9.51 -15.20
C GLN A 69 25.77 9.94 -14.99
N PRO A 70 26.64 9.16 -14.33
CA PRO A 70 28.06 9.43 -14.41
C PRO A 70 28.58 9.04 -15.80
N LEU A 71 29.10 10.05 -16.49
CA LEU A 71 29.97 9.95 -17.65
C LEU A 71 31.03 8.85 -17.46
N ALA A 72 31.07 7.93 -18.41
CA ALA A 72 32.08 6.89 -18.51
C ALA A 72 33.49 7.50 -18.64
N LEU A 73 34.28 7.43 -17.57
CA LEU A 73 35.73 7.65 -17.62
C LEU A 73 36.42 6.35 -18.03
N ALA A 74 36.84 6.33 -19.28
CA ALA A 74 37.66 5.27 -19.87
C ALA A 74 39.04 5.21 -19.19
N THR A 75 39.30 4.16 -18.42
CA THR A 75 40.65 3.79 -18.00
C THR A 75 41.24 2.79 -19.00
N LYS A 76 42.31 3.23 -19.67
CA LYS A 76 43.10 2.44 -20.63
C LYS A 76 43.84 1.30 -19.91
N ALA A 77 43.41 0.06 -20.12
CA ALA A 77 44.21 -1.12 -19.81
C ALA A 77 44.96 -1.60 -21.07
N LYS A 78 46.29 -1.53 -21.02
CA LYS A 78 47.23 -2.06 -22.04
C LYS A 78 47.03 -3.57 -22.20
N LYS A 79 46.56 -4.02 -23.35
CA LYS A 79 46.65 -5.43 -23.78
C LYS A 79 47.70 -5.55 -24.89
N LYS A 80 48.75 -6.32 -24.61
CA LYS A 80 49.84 -6.67 -25.54
C LYS A 80 49.26 -7.31 -26.81
N SER A 81 49.59 -6.73 -27.96
CA SER A 81 49.35 -7.28 -29.29
C SER A 81 50.45 -8.29 -29.64
N SER A 82 50.06 -9.52 -29.98
CA SER A 82 50.89 -10.42 -30.78
C SER A 82 50.39 -10.38 -32.22
N VAL A 83 51.29 -9.99 -33.11
CA VAL A 83 51.10 -9.83 -34.55
C VAL A 83 51.07 -11.22 -35.20
N LYS A 84 50.04 -11.51 -36.01
CA LYS A 84 50.10 -12.54 -37.05
C LYS A 84 49.42 -12.04 -38.32
N GLN A 85 50.16 -12.15 -39.42
CA GLN A 85 49.94 -11.53 -40.72
C GLN A 85 48.66 -11.99 -41.47
N PRO A 86 48.21 -11.20 -42.47
CA PRO A 86 47.01 -11.48 -43.24
C PRO A 86 47.32 -12.38 -44.44
N MET A 87 46.48 -13.39 -44.68
CA MET A 87 46.35 -14.00 -46.01
C MET A 87 45.01 -13.59 -46.62
N ALA A 88 45.10 -12.95 -47.76
CA ALA A 88 43.99 -12.62 -48.63
C ALA A 88 43.41 -13.90 -49.24
N SER A 89 42.08 -14.02 -49.24
CA SER A 89 41.39 -14.73 -50.32
C SER A 89 40.11 -13.98 -50.68
N LYS A 90 39.97 -13.83 -51.99
CA LYS A 90 38.92 -13.15 -52.74
C LYS A 90 37.74 -14.12 -52.95
N SER A 91 36.60 -13.51 -53.23
CA SER A 91 35.48 -14.05 -54.03
C SER A 91 34.43 -14.88 -53.29
N GLY A 92 33.17 -14.61 -53.65
CA GLY A 92 32.04 -15.46 -53.29
C GLY A 92 30.80 -14.65 -52.95
N GLY A 93 30.19 -14.00 -53.94
CA GLY A 93 28.87 -13.40 -53.78
C GLY A 93 27.82 -14.44 -53.40
N GLY A 94 26.97 -14.08 -52.45
CA GLY A 94 25.82 -14.87 -52.05
C GLY A 94 24.79 -13.94 -51.43
N PHE A 95 23.85 -13.46 -52.26
CA PHE A 95 22.60 -12.86 -51.81
C PHE A 95 21.80 -13.95 -51.08
N GLY A 96 22.13 -14.16 -49.80
CA GLY A 96 21.40 -15.03 -48.89
C GLY A 96 20.08 -14.38 -48.54
N LYS A 97 19.01 -14.87 -49.17
CA LYS A 97 17.62 -14.71 -48.79
C LYS A 97 17.52 -14.94 -47.26
N LYS A 98 17.21 -13.91 -46.48
CA LYS A 98 16.90 -14.09 -45.05
C LYS A 98 15.74 -15.08 -44.96
N PRO A 99 15.79 -16.13 -44.13
CA PRO A 99 14.64 -16.98 -43.92
C PRO A 99 13.53 -16.11 -43.29
N ASP A 100 12.49 -15.85 -44.07
CA ASP A 100 11.22 -15.29 -43.62
C ASP A 100 10.59 -16.29 -42.64
N GLY A 101 10.96 -16.21 -41.37
CA GLY A 101 10.48 -17.16 -40.36
C GLY A 101 11.28 -17.23 -39.06
N ALA A 102 12.20 -16.29 -38.78
CA ALA A 102 12.82 -16.23 -37.46
C ALA A 102 11.74 -15.89 -36.42
N ALA A 103 11.31 -16.89 -35.65
CA ALA A 103 10.39 -16.72 -34.54
C ALA A 103 10.91 -15.61 -33.63
N VAL A 104 10.11 -14.56 -33.44
CA VAL A 104 10.44 -13.46 -32.52
C VAL A 104 10.69 -14.09 -31.15
N ALA A 105 11.92 -13.96 -30.65
CA ALA A 105 12.29 -14.49 -29.34
C ALA A 105 11.33 -13.96 -28.27
N ALA A 106 10.91 -14.82 -27.35
CA ALA A 106 10.08 -14.40 -26.23
C ALA A 106 10.81 -13.31 -25.42
N PRO A 107 10.10 -12.27 -24.94
CA PRO A 107 10.72 -11.19 -24.19
C PRO A 107 11.39 -11.72 -22.92
N SER A 108 12.57 -11.18 -22.60
CA SER A 108 13.29 -11.46 -21.37
C SER A 108 12.55 -10.94 -20.14
N ALA A 109 12.87 -11.47 -18.95
CA ALA A 109 12.26 -11.02 -17.70
C ALA A 109 12.51 -9.52 -17.42
N ALA A 110 13.68 -9.00 -17.80
CA ALA A 110 14.02 -7.58 -17.68
C ALA A 110 13.19 -6.70 -18.64
N GLU A 111 12.96 -7.14 -19.87
CA GLU A 111 12.08 -6.42 -20.82
C GLU A 111 10.63 -6.44 -20.36
N LEU A 112 10.17 -7.56 -19.78
CA LEU A 112 8.83 -7.66 -19.20
C LEU A 112 8.69 -6.72 -17.99
N LEU A 113 9.67 -6.69 -17.08
CA LEU A 113 9.66 -5.77 -15.95
C LEU A 113 9.63 -4.31 -16.41
N LYS A 114 10.45 -3.95 -17.40
CA LYS A 114 10.45 -2.59 -17.96
C LYS A 114 9.07 -2.20 -18.49
N LYS A 115 8.43 -3.05 -19.29
CA LYS A 115 7.06 -2.82 -19.78
C LYS A 115 6.05 -2.70 -18.63
N SER A 116 6.22 -3.49 -17.58
CA SER A 116 5.36 -3.46 -16.39
C SER A 116 5.53 -2.17 -15.59
N MET A 117 6.73 -1.60 -15.52
CA MET A 117 6.99 -0.30 -14.92
C MET A 117 6.37 0.84 -15.74
N ASP A 118 6.49 0.80 -17.07
CA ASP A 118 5.84 1.77 -17.95
C ASP A 118 4.30 1.75 -17.77
N LEU A 119 3.72 0.56 -17.60
CA LEU A 119 2.30 0.37 -17.32
C LEU A 119 1.91 0.85 -15.91
N TYR A 120 2.78 0.66 -14.91
CA TYR A 120 2.60 1.20 -13.56
C TYR A 120 2.48 2.73 -13.62
N ASP A 121 3.41 3.40 -14.29
CA ASP A 121 3.41 4.86 -14.46
C ASP A 121 2.18 5.36 -15.23
N GLN A 122 1.70 4.57 -16.19
CA GLN A 122 0.44 4.86 -16.87
C GLN A 122 -0.76 4.78 -15.93
N ILE A 123 -0.88 3.70 -15.16
CA ILE A 123 -1.97 3.52 -14.18
C ILE A 123 -1.96 4.65 -13.14
N GLN A 124 -0.78 5.04 -12.66
CA GLN A 124 -0.60 6.17 -11.74
C GLN A 124 -1.04 7.50 -12.34
N ARG A 125 -0.74 7.75 -13.63
CA ARG A 125 -1.23 8.94 -14.33
C ARG A 125 -2.75 8.94 -14.44
N ASP A 126 -3.35 7.81 -14.80
CA ASP A 126 -4.80 7.65 -14.89
C ASP A 126 -5.48 7.91 -13.53
N GLN A 127 -4.87 7.44 -12.43
CA GLN A 127 -5.36 7.67 -11.07
C GLN A 127 -5.28 9.15 -10.66
N ARG A 128 -4.23 9.88 -11.05
CA ARG A 128 -4.15 11.33 -10.78
C ARG A 128 -5.22 12.12 -11.53
N LEU A 129 -5.51 11.74 -12.77
CA LEU A 129 -6.55 12.37 -13.57
C LEU A 129 -7.94 12.21 -12.92
N LEU A 130 -8.23 11.02 -12.38
CA LEU A 130 -9.46 10.75 -11.61
C LEU A 130 -9.66 11.70 -10.43
N VAL A 131 -8.59 11.97 -9.66
CA VAL A 131 -8.66 12.85 -8.49
C VAL A 131 -8.85 14.30 -8.92
N SER A 132 -8.14 14.76 -9.96
CA SER A 132 -8.23 16.15 -10.43
C SER A 132 -9.59 16.53 -11.01
N SER A 133 -10.32 15.59 -11.61
CA SER A 133 -11.66 15.85 -12.16
C SER A 133 -12.76 16.06 -11.11
N GLY A 134 -12.48 15.82 -9.82
CA GLY A 134 -13.46 15.91 -8.74
C GLY A 134 -13.48 17.23 -7.96
N GLU A 135 -12.52 18.13 -8.17
CA GLU A 135 -12.36 19.35 -7.34
C GLU A 135 -12.99 20.60 -7.95
N ASP A 136 -13.30 20.58 -9.25
CA ASP A 136 -14.05 21.64 -9.91
C ASP A 136 -15.53 21.43 -9.59
N GLY A 137 -16.07 22.18 -8.62
CA GLY A 137 -17.45 22.07 -8.08
C GLY A 137 -18.62 22.23 -9.06
N SER A 138 -18.42 21.96 -10.36
CA SER A 138 -19.45 21.67 -11.34
C SER A 138 -20.18 20.38 -10.96
N SER A 139 -21.36 20.54 -10.39
CA SER A 139 -22.15 19.52 -9.72
C SER A 139 -22.89 18.56 -10.67
N ASP A 140 -22.57 18.53 -11.97
CA ASP A 140 -23.50 17.97 -12.96
C ASP A 140 -22.92 16.96 -13.98
N SER A 141 -21.75 16.40 -13.73
CA SER A 141 -21.36 15.13 -14.38
C SER A 141 -20.14 14.53 -13.67
N GLY A 142 -20.40 13.78 -12.59
CA GLY A 142 -19.38 12.92 -12.01
C GLY A 142 -18.85 12.00 -13.10
N SER A 143 -17.61 12.22 -13.54
CA SER A 143 -16.92 11.33 -14.45
C SER A 143 -16.62 10.03 -13.72
N ASP A 144 -17.63 9.18 -13.62
CA ASP A 144 -17.50 7.79 -13.24
C ASP A 144 -16.73 7.11 -14.38
N LEU A 145 -15.39 7.19 -14.33
CA LEU A 145 -14.55 6.59 -15.37
C LEU A 145 -14.66 5.05 -15.39
N GLY A 146 -15.52 4.46 -14.54
CA GLY A 146 -15.86 3.04 -14.54
C GLY A 146 -14.72 2.13 -14.08
N PHE A 147 -13.63 2.71 -13.55
CA PHE A 147 -12.48 1.97 -13.05
C PHE A 147 -11.98 2.48 -11.68
N SER A 148 -11.38 1.57 -10.93
CA SER A 148 -10.65 1.81 -9.69
C SER A 148 -9.18 1.42 -9.86
N VAL A 149 -8.32 2.00 -9.04
CA VAL A 149 -6.91 1.63 -8.93
C VAL A 149 -6.62 1.28 -7.47
N SER A 150 -6.01 0.13 -7.24
CA SER A 150 -5.59 -0.32 -5.91
C SER A 150 -4.14 -0.77 -5.94
N GLU A 151 -3.39 -0.43 -4.90
CA GLU A 151 -1.96 -0.70 -4.81
C GLU A 151 -1.68 -1.73 -3.72
N TYR A 152 -0.75 -2.64 -4.01
CA TYR A 152 -0.43 -3.76 -3.14
C TYR A 152 1.07 -3.96 -3.08
N VAL A 153 1.57 -4.37 -1.91
CA VAL A 153 2.92 -4.89 -1.79
C VAL A 153 2.89 -6.39 -2.02
N VAL A 154 3.75 -6.87 -2.92
CA VAL A 154 3.96 -8.30 -3.14
C VAL A 154 5.20 -8.73 -2.40
N THR A 155 5.06 -9.82 -1.65
CA THR A 155 6.12 -10.45 -0.87
C THR A 155 6.39 -11.85 -1.39
N VAL A 156 7.63 -12.30 -1.21
CA VAL A 156 8.04 -13.66 -1.56
C VAL A 156 8.81 -14.31 -0.43
N ARG A 157 8.74 -15.63 -0.37
CA ARG A 157 9.64 -16.46 0.44
C ARG A 157 9.99 -17.74 -0.30
N LEU A 158 11.02 -18.43 0.16
CA LEU A 158 11.42 -19.74 -0.31
C LEU A 158 11.05 -20.79 0.71
N THR A 159 10.47 -21.90 0.25
CA THR A 159 10.14 -23.05 1.10
C THR A 159 10.85 -24.30 0.61
N ASP A 160 11.29 -25.15 1.53
CA ASP A 160 11.83 -26.48 1.24
C ASP A 160 12.89 -26.48 0.13
N CYS A 161 13.87 -25.57 0.23
CA CYS A 161 14.94 -25.44 -0.74
C CYS A 161 16.30 -25.26 -0.06
N VAL A 162 17.33 -25.89 -0.63
CA VAL A 162 18.73 -25.65 -0.28
C VAL A 162 19.31 -24.80 -1.40
N SER A 163 19.46 -23.50 -1.15
CA SER A 163 20.03 -22.55 -2.11
C SER A 163 20.74 -21.44 -1.37
N GLU A 164 21.64 -20.71 -2.03
CA GLU A 164 22.27 -19.53 -1.43
C GLU A 164 21.24 -18.49 -0.95
N ALA A 165 20.07 -18.42 -1.60
CA ALA A 165 18.99 -17.50 -1.23
C ALA A 165 18.07 -18.05 -0.12
N ALA A 166 18.23 -19.30 0.31
CA ALA A 166 17.30 -19.96 1.22
C ALA A 166 17.18 -19.21 2.55
N ASP A 167 18.30 -18.87 3.19
CA ASP A 167 18.29 -18.17 4.48
C ASP A 167 17.76 -16.74 4.34
N ALA A 168 18.14 -16.04 3.26
CA ALA A 168 17.69 -14.67 2.99
C ALA A 168 16.17 -14.58 2.75
N PHE A 169 15.56 -15.65 2.23
CA PHE A 169 14.13 -15.73 1.93
C PHE A 169 13.44 -16.83 2.76
N ALA A 170 13.98 -17.18 3.93
CA ALA A 170 13.37 -18.16 4.84
C ALA A 170 12.02 -17.66 5.39
N ASP A 171 11.82 -16.34 5.39
CA ASP A 171 10.56 -15.67 5.69
C ASP A 171 10.18 -14.68 4.58
N TRP A 172 9.00 -14.06 4.66
CA TRP A 172 8.49 -13.12 3.67
C TRP A 172 9.37 -11.88 3.54
N VAL A 173 9.71 -11.56 2.29
CA VAL A 173 10.44 -10.36 1.89
C VAL A 173 9.57 -9.57 0.91
N PRO A 174 9.21 -8.31 1.21
CA PRO A 174 8.53 -7.44 0.26
C PRO A 174 9.50 -7.08 -0.86
N ILE A 175 9.09 -7.23 -2.13
CA ILE A 175 10.00 -7.05 -3.28
C ILE A 175 9.51 -6.05 -4.33
N CYS A 176 8.20 -5.80 -4.42
CA CYS A 176 7.65 -4.84 -5.37
C CYS A 176 6.29 -4.33 -4.94
N VAL A 177 5.90 -3.19 -5.49
CA VAL A 177 4.54 -2.68 -5.49
C VAL A 177 3.85 -3.09 -6.80
N LEU A 178 2.60 -3.51 -6.71
CA LEU A 178 1.74 -3.86 -7.83
C LEU A 178 0.51 -2.95 -7.80
N ASN A 179 0.26 -2.25 -8.90
CA ASN A 179 -0.96 -1.46 -9.08
C ASN A 179 -1.93 -2.24 -9.94
N LEU A 180 -3.13 -2.46 -9.44
CA LEU A 180 -4.21 -3.14 -10.13
C LEU A 180 -5.26 -2.10 -10.53
N LYS A 181 -5.43 -1.93 -11.85
CA LYS A 181 -6.50 -1.14 -12.45
C LYS A 181 -7.58 -2.10 -12.95
N CYS A 182 -8.81 -1.95 -12.46
CA CYS A 182 -9.95 -2.80 -12.82
C CYS A 182 -11.26 -2.02 -12.74
N SER A 183 -12.39 -2.63 -13.07
CA SER A 183 -13.68 -1.97 -12.94
C SER A 183 -13.99 -1.62 -11.49
N THR A 184 -14.71 -0.52 -11.24
CA THR A 184 -15.15 -0.13 -9.88
C THR A 184 -15.99 -1.20 -9.19
N SER A 185 -16.67 -2.06 -9.94
CA SER A 185 -17.46 -3.16 -9.40
C SER A 185 -16.67 -4.45 -9.13
N ALA A 186 -15.40 -4.50 -9.49
CA ALA A 186 -14.59 -5.72 -9.35
C ALA A 186 -13.99 -5.83 -7.94
N ASP A 187 -13.96 -7.06 -7.40
CA ASP A 187 -13.22 -7.34 -6.16
C ASP A 187 -11.73 -7.51 -6.47
N THR A 188 -10.95 -6.52 -6.06
CA THR A 188 -9.49 -6.51 -6.25
C THR A 188 -8.79 -7.63 -5.49
N ARG A 189 -9.34 -8.11 -4.37
CA ARG A 189 -8.77 -9.22 -3.59
C ARG A 189 -8.89 -10.54 -4.34
N GLU A 190 -9.98 -10.76 -5.08
CA GLU A 190 -10.15 -11.96 -5.91
C GLU A 190 -9.28 -11.94 -7.17
N LEU A 191 -9.04 -10.75 -7.73
CA LEU A 191 -8.19 -10.57 -8.92
C LEU A 191 -6.70 -10.67 -8.61
N MET A 192 -6.28 -10.33 -7.38
CA MET A 192 -4.88 -10.20 -7.02
C MET A 192 -4.05 -11.49 -7.24
N PRO A 193 -4.50 -12.69 -6.82
CA PRO A 193 -3.75 -13.92 -7.09
C PRO A 193 -3.56 -14.17 -8.60
N GLN A 194 -4.54 -13.83 -9.42
CA GLN A 194 -4.45 -13.97 -10.88
C GLN A 194 -3.45 -12.98 -11.49
N ALA A 195 -3.44 -11.73 -10.99
CA ALA A 195 -2.50 -10.70 -11.40
C ALA A 195 -1.05 -11.07 -11.03
N ILE A 196 -0.84 -11.55 -9.81
CA ILE A 196 0.46 -12.05 -9.35
C ILE A 196 0.89 -13.24 -10.21
N GLY A 197 0.01 -14.23 -10.39
CA GLY A 197 0.27 -15.42 -11.18
C GLY A 197 0.65 -15.13 -12.63
N ALA A 198 0.00 -14.17 -13.27
CA ALA A 198 0.30 -13.74 -14.64
C ALA A 198 1.67 -13.04 -14.74
N SER A 199 2.08 -12.32 -13.69
CA SER A 199 3.22 -11.41 -13.70
C SER A 199 4.41 -11.86 -12.85
N VAL A 200 4.50 -13.16 -12.53
CA VAL A 200 5.57 -13.69 -11.67
C VAL A 200 6.98 -13.49 -12.22
N LYS A 201 7.14 -13.33 -13.54
CA LYS A 201 8.47 -13.15 -14.16
C LYS A 201 9.00 -11.76 -13.82
N GLU A 202 8.14 -10.75 -13.96
CA GLU A 202 8.34 -9.34 -13.65
C GLU A 202 8.52 -9.14 -12.15
N ILE A 203 7.64 -9.72 -11.33
CA ILE A 203 7.72 -9.66 -9.86
C ILE A 203 9.07 -10.19 -9.39
N LEU A 204 9.50 -11.35 -9.88
CA LEU A 204 10.77 -11.92 -9.48
C LEU A 204 11.97 -11.14 -10.01
N GLU A 205 11.89 -10.58 -11.21
CA GLU A 205 12.95 -9.70 -11.72
C GLU A 205 13.06 -8.41 -10.87
N ALA A 206 11.93 -7.88 -10.39
CA ALA A 206 11.91 -6.75 -9.47
C ALA A 206 12.62 -7.10 -8.15
N GLY A 207 12.33 -8.28 -7.58
CA GLY A 207 13.07 -8.78 -6.42
C GLY A 207 14.57 -8.99 -6.70
N CYS A 208 14.92 -9.44 -7.90
CA CYS A 208 16.32 -9.63 -8.31
C CYS A 208 17.09 -8.32 -8.53
N ALA A 209 16.38 -7.20 -8.75
CA ALA A 209 17.00 -5.87 -8.82
C ALA A 209 17.50 -5.41 -7.44
N SER A 210 16.77 -5.78 -6.38
CA SER A 210 17.13 -5.45 -4.99
C SER A 210 18.03 -6.50 -4.34
N VAL A 211 17.79 -7.79 -4.63
CA VAL A 211 18.49 -8.93 -4.03
C VAL A 211 18.84 -9.94 -5.14
N SER A 212 20.04 -9.80 -5.71
CA SER A 212 20.48 -10.58 -6.88
C SER A 212 20.52 -12.10 -6.64
N MET A 213 20.69 -12.54 -5.39
CA MET A 213 20.70 -13.96 -5.01
C MET A 213 19.38 -14.68 -5.36
N LEU A 214 18.26 -13.96 -5.41
CA LEU A 214 16.96 -14.50 -5.80
C LEU A 214 16.98 -15.08 -7.24
N ARG A 215 17.90 -14.63 -8.10
CA ARG A 215 18.06 -15.20 -9.47
C ARG A 215 18.43 -16.68 -9.44
N LYS A 216 19.14 -17.13 -8.39
CA LYS A 216 19.58 -18.52 -8.22
C LYS A 216 18.50 -19.40 -7.57
N ALA A 217 17.40 -18.81 -7.09
CA ALA A 217 16.36 -19.55 -6.41
C ALA A 217 15.54 -20.40 -7.41
N PRO A 218 15.23 -21.67 -7.07
CA PRO A 218 14.33 -22.48 -7.88
C PRO A 218 12.92 -21.86 -7.88
N ARG A 219 12.44 -21.45 -9.07
CA ARG A 219 11.15 -20.76 -9.26
C ARG A 219 9.95 -21.55 -8.70
N THR A 220 10.05 -22.88 -8.65
CA THR A 220 9.02 -23.79 -8.10
C THR A 220 8.92 -23.75 -6.57
N LYS A 221 9.92 -23.20 -5.90
CA LYS A 221 10.00 -23.07 -4.43
C LYS A 221 9.66 -21.68 -3.93
N VAL A 222 9.40 -20.74 -4.85
CA VAL A 222 8.94 -19.40 -4.50
C VAL A 222 7.46 -19.46 -4.13
N GLN A 223 7.15 -19.00 -2.93
CA GLN A 223 5.79 -18.68 -2.52
C GLN A 223 5.56 -17.16 -2.62
N TYR A 224 4.31 -16.79 -2.88
CA TYR A 224 3.89 -15.40 -3.02
C TYR A 224 2.84 -15.09 -1.97
N ALA A 225 2.84 -13.85 -1.49
CA ALA A 225 1.79 -13.27 -0.68
C ALA A 225 1.67 -11.77 -1.00
N TYR A 226 0.58 -11.15 -0.58
CA TYR A 226 0.37 -9.72 -0.79
C TYR A 226 -0.37 -9.08 0.38
N GLU A 227 -0.30 -7.76 0.44
CA GLU A 227 -1.18 -6.94 1.28
C GLU A 227 -1.41 -5.57 0.62
N PRO A 228 -2.51 -4.87 0.95
CA PRO A 228 -2.74 -3.50 0.50
C PRO A 228 -1.60 -2.57 0.92
N ILE A 229 -1.25 -1.59 0.07
CA ILE A 229 -0.14 -0.65 0.33
C ILE A 229 -0.33 0.12 1.64
N ASP A 230 -1.56 0.47 2.00
CA ASP A 230 -1.87 1.20 3.23
C ASP A 230 -1.57 0.35 4.47
N SER A 231 -2.00 -0.93 4.44
CA SER A 231 -1.73 -1.90 5.50
C SER A 231 -0.22 -2.11 5.66
N TYR A 232 0.50 -2.26 4.55
CA TYR A 232 1.96 -2.34 4.55
C TYR A 232 2.61 -1.08 5.14
N ASN A 233 2.17 0.11 4.73
CA ASN A 233 2.79 1.36 5.17
C ASN A 233 2.61 1.56 6.68
N THR A 234 1.39 1.41 7.19
CA THR A 234 1.06 1.59 8.60
C THR A 234 1.74 0.54 9.49
N HIS A 235 1.69 -0.73 9.10
CA HIS A 235 2.11 -1.80 10.00
C HIS A 235 3.54 -2.25 9.79
N VAL A 236 4.00 -2.26 8.54
CA VAL A 236 5.30 -2.81 8.16
C VAL A 236 6.30 -1.69 7.97
N PHE A 237 6.08 -0.76 7.04
CA PHE A 237 7.06 0.27 6.65
C PHE A 237 7.36 1.26 7.78
N GLU A 238 6.34 1.94 8.33
CA GLU A 238 6.50 2.81 9.50
C GLU A 238 7.08 2.04 10.67
N GLY A 239 6.69 0.77 10.79
CA GLY A 239 7.20 -0.15 11.79
C GLY A 239 8.68 -0.46 11.67
N LEU A 240 9.27 -0.47 10.47
CA LEU A 240 10.70 -0.75 10.24
C LEU A 240 11.60 0.32 10.82
N PHE A 241 11.26 1.59 10.59
CA PHE A 241 12.10 2.73 10.95
C PHE A 241 11.89 3.20 12.39
N SER A 242 10.77 2.82 13.03
CA SER A 242 10.45 3.19 14.41
C SER A 242 10.54 2.04 15.41
N ARG A 243 10.91 0.82 14.99
CA ARG A 243 10.80 -0.38 15.84
C ARG A 243 11.67 -0.32 17.09
N SER A 244 12.92 0.12 16.95
CA SER A 244 13.84 0.23 18.09
C SER A 244 13.24 1.13 19.16
N ASP A 245 12.67 2.24 18.73
CA ASP A 245 12.16 3.28 19.60
C ASP A 245 10.84 2.83 20.24
N ARG A 246 9.92 2.24 19.46
CA ARG A 246 8.67 1.66 19.98
C ARG A 246 8.93 0.50 20.94
N LYS A 247 9.90 -0.38 20.63
CA LYS A 247 10.31 -1.45 21.54
C LYS A 247 10.92 -0.89 22.83
N ALA A 248 11.78 0.13 22.74
CA ALA A 248 12.35 0.79 23.91
C ALA A 248 11.28 1.48 24.76
N GLN A 249 10.33 2.19 24.14
CA GLN A 249 9.19 2.81 24.82
C GLN A 249 8.29 1.77 25.49
N ALA A 250 8.00 0.65 24.82
CA ALA A 250 7.20 -0.42 25.39
C ALA A 250 7.90 -1.09 26.60
N LEU A 251 9.21 -1.30 26.54
CA LEU A 251 10.00 -1.79 27.67
C LEU A 251 9.97 -0.78 28.83
N ALA A 252 10.09 0.51 28.53
CA ALA A 252 9.99 1.58 29.52
C ALA A 252 8.60 1.64 30.19
N GLU A 253 7.52 1.48 29.42
CA GLU A 253 6.14 1.45 29.94
C GLU A 253 5.92 0.24 30.87
N LEU A 254 6.54 -0.90 30.58
CA LEU A 254 6.55 -2.07 31.47
C LEU A 254 7.55 -1.96 32.64
N GLY A 255 8.39 -0.92 32.66
CA GLY A 255 9.40 -0.70 33.68
C GLY A 255 10.52 -1.75 33.69
N ILE A 256 10.91 -2.25 32.51
CA ILE A 256 11.95 -3.25 32.34
C ILE A 256 13.05 -2.75 31.40
N GLU A 257 14.27 -3.26 31.61
CA GLU A 257 15.44 -2.82 30.83
C GLU A 257 15.49 -3.42 29.42
N SER A 258 16.24 -2.75 28.55
CA SER A 258 16.60 -3.30 27.25
C SER A 258 17.30 -4.65 27.39
N GLY A 259 16.84 -5.65 26.63
CA GLY A 259 17.36 -7.03 26.71
C GLY A 259 16.60 -7.97 27.65
N ALA A 260 15.52 -7.52 28.30
CA ALA A 260 14.66 -8.37 29.10
C ALA A 260 14.13 -9.60 28.31
N SER A 261 14.07 -10.76 28.98
CA SER A 261 13.57 -11.98 28.35
C SER A 261 12.03 -11.94 28.16
N PRO A 262 11.46 -12.74 27.25
CA PRO A 262 10.00 -12.85 27.12
C PRO A 262 9.29 -13.24 28.43
N ALA A 263 9.97 -14.02 29.29
CA ALA A 263 9.46 -14.39 30.60
C ALA A 263 9.38 -13.18 31.54
N ASP A 264 10.36 -12.28 31.48
CA ASP A 264 10.39 -11.04 32.27
C ASP A 264 9.31 -10.07 31.81
N VAL A 265 9.14 -9.90 30.49
CA VAL A 265 8.06 -9.11 29.88
C VAL A 265 6.70 -9.58 30.40
N LYS A 266 6.44 -10.90 30.36
CA LYS A 266 5.19 -11.51 30.86
C LYS A 266 5.02 -11.38 32.37
N LYS A 267 6.11 -11.44 33.15
CA LYS A 267 6.09 -11.23 34.59
C LYS A 267 5.75 -9.78 34.94
N ALA A 268 6.37 -8.82 34.26
CA ALA A 268 6.13 -7.39 34.46
C ALA A 268 4.69 -7.00 34.11
N HIS A 269 4.20 -7.44 32.95
CA HIS A 269 2.80 -7.22 32.53
C HIS A 269 1.80 -7.73 33.57
N ARG A 270 1.91 -9.00 34.00
CA ARG A 270 1.00 -9.56 35.02
C ARG A 270 1.01 -8.77 36.32
N LYS A 271 2.19 -8.33 36.78
CA LYS A 271 2.35 -7.52 37.98
C LYS A 271 1.64 -6.17 37.85
N LEU A 272 1.78 -5.49 36.70
CA LEU A 272 1.12 -4.22 36.44
C LEU A 272 -0.40 -4.38 36.33
N MET A 273 -0.90 -5.41 35.64
CA MET A 273 -2.34 -5.70 35.56
C MET A 273 -2.97 -5.93 36.94
N MET A 274 -2.31 -6.68 37.82
CA MET A 274 -2.78 -6.84 39.22
C MET A 274 -2.72 -5.54 40.03
N THR A 275 -1.85 -4.61 39.66
CA THR A 275 -1.73 -3.32 40.34
C THR A 275 -2.80 -2.33 39.88
N LEU A 276 -3.15 -2.37 38.60
CA LEU A 276 -4.08 -1.45 37.97
C LEU A 276 -5.53 -1.97 37.95
N HIS A 277 -5.80 -3.14 38.53
CA HIS A 277 -7.14 -3.77 38.51
C HIS A 277 -8.22 -2.83 39.08
N PRO A 278 -9.39 -2.69 38.42
CA PRO A 278 -10.44 -1.75 38.82
C PRO A 278 -10.92 -1.96 40.27
N ASP A 279 -10.98 -3.20 40.75
CA ASP A 279 -11.35 -3.52 42.14
C ASP A 279 -10.45 -2.88 43.21
N ARG A 280 -9.27 -2.36 42.84
CA ARG A 280 -8.36 -1.68 43.77
C ARG A 280 -8.69 -0.21 43.97
N PHE A 281 -9.58 0.36 43.15
CA PHE A 281 -9.93 1.79 43.13
C PHE A 281 -11.41 2.01 43.46
N VAL A 282 -12.03 1.10 44.23
CA VAL A 282 -13.43 1.25 44.65
C VAL A 282 -13.57 2.50 45.53
N GLY A 283 -14.39 3.45 45.08
CA GLY A 283 -14.63 4.72 45.78
C GLY A 283 -13.69 5.87 45.38
N ASP A 284 -12.80 5.66 44.39
CA ASP A 284 -11.90 6.67 43.83
C ASP A 284 -12.06 6.71 42.29
N GLU A 285 -12.99 7.54 41.81
CA GLU A 285 -13.31 7.64 40.38
C GLU A 285 -12.14 8.18 39.55
N GLU A 286 -11.38 9.16 40.08
CA GLU A 286 -10.22 9.72 39.39
C GLU A 286 -9.08 8.70 39.31
N GLY A 287 -8.80 7.99 40.40
CA GLY A 287 -7.82 6.90 40.44
C GLY A 287 -8.18 5.74 39.52
N ALA A 288 -9.47 5.37 39.46
CA ALA A 288 -9.96 4.33 38.57
C ALA A 288 -9.78 4.70 37.08
N ALA A 289 -10.08 5.95 36.70
CA ALA A 289 -9.86 6.42 35.33
C ALA A 289 -8.37 6.41 34.95
N ALA A 290 -7.50 6.95 35.80
CA ALA A 290 -6.05 6.95 35.57
C ALA A 290 -5.46 5.53 35.51
N ALA A 291 -5.95 4.61 36.35
CA ALA A 291 -5.55 3.21 36.34
C ALA A 291 -5.98 2.49 35.06
N ASN A 292 -7.18 2.76 34.57
CA ASN A 292 -7.69 2.23 33.31
C ASN A 292 -6.85 2.72 32.11
N ASP A 293 -6.56 4.02 32.04
CA ASP A 293 -5.73 4.59 30.96
C ASP A 293 -4.32 4.01 30.96
N ARG A 294 -3.75 3.78 32.15
CA ARG A 294 -2.46 3.10 32.29
C ARG A 294 -2.54 1.62 31.96
N MET A 295 -3.65 0.95 32.29
CA MET A 295 -3.87 -0.46 31.96
C MET A 295 -3.87 -0.67 30.44
N ILE A 296 -4.54 0.22 29.70
CA ILE A 296 -4.56 0.21 28.23
C ILE A 296 -3.14 0.35 27.66
N ARG A 297 -2.35 1.31 28.16
CA ARG A 297 -0.96 1.51 27.72
C ARG A 297 -0.06 0.31 28.02
N VAL A 298 -0.17 -0.26 29.21
CA VAL A 298 0.56 -1.47 29.59
C VAL A 298 0.17 -2.66 28.72
N GLN A 299 -1.12 -2.79 28.38
CA GLN A 299 -1.60 -3.84 27.48
C GLN A 299 -1.02 -3.65 26.06
N GLN A 300 -1.03 -2.43 25.53
CA GLN A 300 -0.42 -2.10 24.24
C GLN A 300 1.09 -2.36 24.23
N ALA A 301 1.81 -1.96 25.27
CA ALA A 301 3.25 -2.21 25.41
C ALA A 301 3.57 -3.71 25.45
N TYR A 302 2.77 -4.51 26.16
CA TYR A 302 2.92 -5.95 26.19
C TYR A 302 2.68 -6.60 24.82
N GLU A 303 1.71 -6.09 24.05
CA GLU A 303 1.44 -6.56 22.69
C GLU A 303 2.56 -6.20 21.71
N GLU A 304 3.10 -4.97 21.78
CA GLU A 304 4.25 -4.52 20.97
C GLU A 304 5.50 -5.37 21.21
N LEU A 305 5.67 -5.88 22.44
CA LEU A 305 6.76 -6.78 22.82
C LEU A 305 6.50 -8.25 22.48
N GLY A 306 5.40 -8.57 21.78
CA GLY A 306 5.07 -9.92 21.33
C GLY A 306 4.43 -10.80 22.41
N GLY A 307 4.07 -10.25 23.56
CA GLY A 307 3.50 -11.00 24.69
C GLY A 307 2.10 -11.59 24.43
N GLY A 308 1.40 -11.11 23.40
CA GLY A 308 0.07 -11.57 23.00
C GLY A 308 0.04 -12.40 21.71
N GLN A 309 1.18 -12.60 21.04
CA GLN A 309 1.22 -13.37 19.80
C GLN A 309 1.45 -14.85 20.12
N GLY A 310 0.45 -15.68 19.82
CA GLY A 310 0.70 -17.10 19.59
C GLY A 310 1.79 -17.24 18.54
N SER A 311 2.62 -18.28 18.65
CA SER A 311 3.76 -18.57 17.78
C SER A 311 3.42 -18.29 16.31
N ALA A 312 3.72 -17.07 15.85
CA ALA A 312 3.55 -16.73 14.46
C ALA A 312 4.63 -17.50 13.72
N THR A 313 4.23 -18.34 12.77
CA THR A 313 5.16 -19.14 11.97
C THR A 313 6.07 -18.30 11.08
N SER A 314 5.87 -16.98 11.04
CA SER A 314 6.59 -15.99 10.25
C SER A 314 6.80 -14.73 11.09
N GLY A 315 8.05 -14.28 11.17
CA GLY A 315 8.42 -13.02 11.82
C GLY A 315 7.88 -11.80 11.05
N TYR A 316 7.81 -11.87 9.72
CA TYR A 316 7.19 -10.86 8.88
C TYR A 316 5.68 -10.76 9.13
N ALA A 317 4.96 -11.88 9.18
CA ALA A 317 3.52 -11.90 9.42
C ALA A 317 3.16 -11.35 10.81
N ALA A 318 4.06 -11.50 11.79
CA ALA A 318 3.90 -10.95 13.13
C ALA A 318 4.07 -9.43 13.21
N ILE A 319 4.67 -8.78 12.21
CA ILE A 319 4.82 -7.32 12.20
C ILE A 319 3.43 -6.67 12.13
N GLY A 320 3.19 -5.66 12.98
CA GLY A 320 1.90 -4.95 13.06
C GLY A 320 0.91 -5.51 14.08
N GLY A 321 1.24 -6.63 14.76
CA GLY A 321 0.40 -7.18 15.82
C GLY A 321 -0.98 -7.61 15.31
N LYS A 322 -1.99 -7.56 16.20
CA LYS A 322 -3.37 -7.95 15.88
C LYS A 322 -4.09 -6.98 14.94
N GLY A 323 -3.58 -5.75 14.79
CA GLY A 323 -4.18 -4.74 13.92
C GLY A 323 -3.99 -5.04 12.43
N ARG A 324 -2.94 -5.80 12.08
CA ARG A 324 -2.66 -6.16 10.70
C ARG A 324 -3.42 -7.43 10.31
N VAL A 325 -4.49 -7.24 9.56
CA VAL A 325 -5.39 -8.33 9.14
C VAL A 325 -5.42 -8.56 7.63
N ASP A 326 -4.79 -7.70 6.84
CA ASP A 326 -4.90 -7.73 5.37
C ASP A 326 -3.79 -8.50 4.66
N PHE A 327 -2.85 -9.07 5.41
CA PHE A 327 -1.81 -9.91 4.82
C PHE A 327 -2.39 -11.24 4.35
N SER A 328 -2.27 -11.54 3.05
CA SER A 328 -2.92 -12.70 2.43
C SER A 328 -2.40 -14.04 2.94
N GLY A 329 -1.17 -14.08 3.47
CA GLY A 329 -0.43 -15.32 3.63
C GLY A 329 -0.09 -15.98 2.29
N ALA A 330 0.42 -17.20 2.35
CA ALA A 330 0.89 -17.91 1.15
C ALA A 330 -0.25 -18.23 0.18
N LEU A 331 -0.09 -17.78 -1.06
CA LEU A 331 -1.00 -18.13 -2.15
C LEU A 331 -0.78 -19.56 -2.63
N THR A 332 -1.88 -20.28 -2.82
CA THR A 332 -1.89 -21.63 -3.40
C THR A 332 -1.61 -21.59 -4.90
N ARG A 333 -1.20 -22.75 -5.46
CA ARG A 333 -0.90 -22.85 -6.88
C ARG A 333 -2.16 -22.64 -7.73
N GLU A 334 -3.29 -23.11 -7.21
CA GLU A 334 -4.61 -23.02 -7.81
C GLU A 334 -5.04 -21.56 -7.93
N GLN A 335 -4.87 -20.77 -6.86
CA GLN A 335 -5.17 -19.32 -6.87
C GLN A 335 -4.30 -18.55 -7.87
N LEU A 336 -3.02 -18.90 -7.98
CA LEU A 336 -2.10 -18.24 -8.92
C LEU A 336 -2.38 -18.64 -10.39
N GLY A 337 -2.96 -19.81 -10.63
CA GLY A 337 -3.16 -20.37 -11.96
C GLY A 337 -1.84 -20.67 -12.70
N ALA A 338 -1.89 -20.71 -14.03
CA ALA A 338 -0.69 -20.96 -14.84
C ALA A 338 0.30 -19.79 -14.75
N LEU A 339 1.48 -20.02 -14.17
CA LEU A 339 2.44 -18.96 -13.87
C LEU A 339 3.08 -18.34 -15.11
N GLY A 340 3.17 -17.02 -15.13
CA GLY A 340 3.82 -16.23 -16.17
C GLY A 340 3.10 -16.32 -17.52
N GLN A 341 1.84 -16.76 -17.50
CA GLN A 341 0.98 -16.86 -18.66
C GLN A 341 -0.06 -15.74 -18.63
N PRO A 342 -0.21 -14.98 -19.73
CA PRO A 342 -1.23 -13.95 -19.83
C PRO A 342 -2.63 -14.51 -19.53
N ARG A 343 -3.48 -13.70 -18.92
CA ARG A 343 -4.90 -14.00 -18.69
C ARG A 343 -5.74 -13.33 -19.76
N VAL A 344 -6.85 -13.98 -20.15
CA VAL A 344 -7.81 -13.39 -21.11
C VAL A 344 -8.30 -12.03 -20.61
N ALA A 345 -8.59 -11.93 -19.31
CA ALA A 345 -9.01 -10.70 -18.65
C ALA A 345 -7.97 -9.55 -18.73
N GLN A 346 -6.67 -9.83 -18.96
CA GLN A 346 -5.67 -8.78 -19.20
C GLN A 346 -5.82 -8.10 -20.56
N GLN A 347 -6.53 -8.73 -21.50
CA GLN A 347 -6.75 -8.19 -22.85
C GLN A 347 -8.16 -7.60 -23.00
N MET A 348 -9.07 -7.97 -22.10
CA MET A 348 -10.43 -7.43 -22.07
C MET A 348 -10.43 -5.94 -21.72
N ALA A 349 -11.46 -5.24 -22.18
CA ALA A 349 -11.73 -3.87 -21.79
C ALA A 349 -12.19 -3.82 -20.32
N ILE A 350 -11.88 -2.72 -19.61
CA ILE A 350 -12.12 -2.63 -18.16
C ILE A 350 -13.61 -2.72 -17.82
N ASP A 351 -14.47 -2.11 -18.63
CA ASP A 351 -15.94 -2.18 -18.55
C ASP A 351 -16.51 -3.60 -18.76
N ARG A 352 -15.69 -4.52 -19.30
CA ARG A 352 -16.02 -5.93 -19.49
C ARG A 352 -15.22 -6.83 -18.54
N GLN A 353 -15.02 -6.39 -17.30
CA GLN A 353 -14.26 -7.12 -16.26
C GLN A 353 -12.78 -7.33 -16.61
N GLY A 354 -12.25 -6.54 -17.55
CA GLY A 354 -10.81 -6.51 -17.82
C GLY A 354 -10.04 -5.85 -16.68
N TRP A 355 -8.76 -6.19 -16.56
CA TRP A 355 -7.86 -5.56 -15.60
C TRP A 355 -6.47 -5.36 -16.19
N ARG A 356 -5.71 -4.42 -15.62
CA ARG A 356 -4.31 -4.16 -15.95
C ARG A 356 -3.52 -4.11 -14.65
N CYS A 357 -2.31 -4.66 -14.67
CA CYS A 357 -1.40 -4.53 -13.54
C CYS A 357 -0.04 -4.00 -13.98
N GLY A 358 0.48 -3.03 -13.25
CA GLY A 358 1.85 -2.56 -13.36
C GLY A 358 2.65 -2.97 -12.14
N ILE A 359 3.96 -3.18 -12.30
CA ILE A 359 4.87 -3.60 -11.22
C ILE A 359 6.01 -2.61 -11.13
N TYR A 360 6.31 -2.18 -9.92
CA TYR A 360 7.42 -1.31 -9.62
C TYR A 360 8.30 -1.92 -8.51
N PRO A 361 9.62 -2.10 -8.70
CA PRO A 361 10.49 -2.63 -7.67
C PRO A 361 10.47 -1.78 -6.40
N LEU A 362 10.45 -2.43 -5.23
CA LEU A 362 10.64 -1.70 -3.98
C LEU A 362 12.08 -1.21 -3.84
N GLU A 363 12.26 -0.18 -3.02
CA GLU A 363 13.59 0.35 -2.73
C GLU A 363 14.52 -0.76 -2.20
N PRO A 364 15.76 -0.89 -2.71
CA PRO A 364 16.64 -1.99 -2.32
C PRO A 364 16.93 -2.07 -0.82
N SER A 365 17.01 -0.94 -0.11
CA SER A 365 17.29 -0.93 1.34
C SER A 365 16.19 -1.63 2.14
N VAL A 366 14.93 -1.46 1.74
CA VAL A 366 13.77 -2.12 2.34
C VAL A 366 13.90 -3.63 2.20
N CYS A 367 14.12 -4.14 0.98
CA CYS A 367 14.28 -5.56 0.74
C CYS A 367 15.47 -6.14 1.52
N GLN A 368 16.58 -5.41 1.54
CA GLN A 368 17.81 -5.82 2.22
C GLN A 368 17.62 -5.97 3.73
N GLU A 369 16.90 -5.05 4.37
CA GLU A 369 16.56 -5.11 5.79
C GLU A 369 15.84 -6.42 6.16
N PHE A 370 14.86 -6.85 5.37
CA PHE A 370 14.17 -8.13 5.60
C PHE A 370 15.08 -9.33 5.35
N THR A 371 15.84 -9.33 4.26
CA THR A 371 16.76 -10.45 3.99
C THR A 371 17.85 -10.58 5.06
N LEU A 372 18.37 -9.47 5.57
CA LEU A 372 19.36 -9.47 6.64
C LEU A 372 18.78 -10.04 7.92
N ARG A 373 17.54 -9.65 8.28
CA ARG A 373 16.82 -10.20 9.43
C ARG A 373 16.64 -11.72 9.33
N ASN A 374 16.24 -12.20 8.16
CA ASN A 374 16.06 -13.63 7.94
C ASN A 374 17.38 -14.40 8.12
N VAL A 375 18.47 -13.88 7.56
CA VAL A 375 19.82 -14.46 7.74
C VAL A 375 20.27 -14.43 9.21
N MET A 376 19.95 -13.37 9.95
CA MET A 376 20.31 -13.28 11.37
C MET A 376 19.46 -14.21 12.25
N ALA A 377 18.20 -14.47 11.88
CA ALA A 377 17.33 -15.40 12.59
C ALA A 377 17.67 -16.89 12.31
N ALA A 378 18.36 -17.18 11.21
CA ALA A 378 18.78 -18.53 10.84
C ALA A 378 20.08 -18.97 11.55
N LYS A 379 20.82 -18.05 12.18
CA LYS A 379 22.03 -18.30 12.96
C LYS A 379 21.69 -18.45 14.43
#